data_AF-A0A6G0WQU4-F1
#
_entry.id   AF-A0A6G0WQU4-F1
#
_cell.length_a   1.000
_cell.length_b   1.000
_cell.length_c   1.000
_cell.angle_alpha   90.00
_cell.angle_beta   90.00
_cell.angle_gamma   90.00
#
_symmetry.space_group_name_H-M   'P 1'
#
loop_
_entity.id
_entity.type
_entity.pdbx_description
1 polymer ?
#
loop_
_entity_poly.entity_id
_entity_poly.type
_entity_poly.pdbx_seq_one_letter_code
_entity_poly.pdbx_strand_id
1 'polypeptide(L)'
;MTFLAAGYETSSSALSWVFATICPRQDVVLRIRKEYRDVISKHGSISTWEASSELKYTTAVIQETMRLNHLFFNLNPRFAVKDDTFPMLDGSSVFIPAGTEFVVNAAALHRHPKY
;
A
#
# COMPACT_ATOMS: atom_id res chain seq x y z
N MET A 1 -6.99 18.96 12.89
CA MET A 1 -5.62 18.85 12.33
C MET A 1 -5.18 17.41 12.05
N THR A 2 -5.59 16.41 12.86
CA THR A 2 -5.16 15.01 12.72
C THR A 2 -5.38 14.39 11.34
N PHE A 3 -6.56 14.57 10.73
CA PHE A 3 -6.87 14.00 9.42
C PHE A 3 -5.96 14.55 8.31
N LEU A 4 -5.77 15.86 8.27
CA LEU A 4 -4.92 16.51 7.27
C LEU A 4 -3.46 16.13 7.43
N ALA A 5 -2.95 16.10 8.68
CA ALA A 5 -1.57 15.70 8.96
C ALA A 5 -1.30 14.25 8.52
N ALA A 6 -2.17 13.32 8.91
CA ALA A 6 -2.04 11.92 8.53
C ALA A 6 -2.11 11.71 7.01
N GLY A 7 -3.04 12.38 6.32
CA GLY A 7 -3.18 12.28 4.86
C GLY A 7 -2.04 12.95 4.11
N TYR A 8 -1.50 14.05 4.62
CA TYR A 8 -0.43 14.82 3.99
C TYR A 8 0.89 14.06 4.00
N GLU A 9 1.37 13.63 5.17
CA GLU A 9 2.68 12.97 5.29
C GLU A 9 2.70 11.64 4.53
N THR A 10 1.63 10.84 4.63
CA THR A 10 1.56 9.53 3.95
C THR A 10 1.45 9.66 2.44
N SER A 11 0.55 10.54 1.94
CA SER A 11 0.35 10.68 0.49
C SER A 11 1.54 11.34 -0.20
N SER A 12 2.16 12.35 0.42
CA SER A 12 3.35 13.00 -0.14
C SER A 12 4.53 12.03 -0.23
N SER A 13 4.78 11.25 0.83
CA SER A 13 5.84 10.24 0.84
C SER A 13 5.59 9.13 -0.18
N ALA A 14 4.35 8.66 -0.32
CA ALA A 14 3.97 7.68 -1.34
C ALA A 14 4.28 8.22 -2.75
N LEU A 15 3.88 9.45 -3.03
CA LEU A 15 4.11 10.08 -4.33
C LEU A 15 5.60 10.29 -4.63
N SER A 16 6.40 10.66 -3.63
CA SER A 16 7.87 10.74 -3.75
C SER A 16 8.47 9.39 -4.15
N TRP A 17 8.04 8.29 -3.52
CA TRP A 17 8.49 6.94 -3.90
C TRP A 17 8.06 6.55 -5.31
N VAL A 18 6.83 6.88 -5.71
CA VAL A 18 6.34 6.62 -7.08
C VAL A 18 7.25 7.30 -8.09
N PHE A 19 7.52 8.60 -7.93
CA PHE A 19 8.40 9.32 -8.84
C PHE A 19 9.83 8.79 -8.83
N ALA A 20 10.40 8.52 -7.65
CA ALA A 20 11.74 7.94 -7.54
C ALA A 20 11.86 6.58 -8.26
N THR A 21 10.81 5.75 -8.18
CA THR A 21 10.76 4.41 -8.78
C THR A 21 10.62 4.47 -10.30
N ILE A 22 9.79 5.38 -10.83
CA ILE A 22 9.53 5.45 -12.27
C ILE A 22 10.50 6.33 -13.05
N CYS A 23 11.19 7.28 -12.40
CA CYS A 23 12.14 8.18 -13.04
C CYS A 23 13.21 7.44 -13.89
N PRO A 24 13.85 6.35 -13.41
CA PRO A 24 14.78 5.56 -14.23
C PRO A 24 14.09 4.63 -15.24
N ARG A 25 12.76 4.54 -15.26
CA ARG A 25 11.97 3.57 -16.04
C ARG A 25 11.14 4.25 -17.13
N GLN A 26 11.83 4.68 -18.19
CA GLN A 26 11.18 5.35 -19.33
C GLN A 26 10.10 4.47 -19.99
N ASP A 27 10.29 3.15 -19.99
CA ASP A 27 9.30 2.17 -20.46
C ASP A 27 7.97 2.27 -19.69
N VAL A 28 8.04 2.36 -18.35
CA VAL A 28 6.87 2.49 -17.47
C VAL A 28 6.20 3.85 -17.68
N VAL A 29 6.97 4.94 -17.73
CA VAL A 29 6.43 6.29 -17.94
C VAL A 29 5.71 6.41 -19.29
N LEU A 30 6.29 5.85 -20.36
CA LEU A 30 5.66 5.86 -21.68
C LEU A 30 4.34 5.08 -21.69
N ARG A 31 4.28 3.95 -20.98
CA ARG A 31 3.06 3.14 -20.86
C ARG A 31 1.97 3.83 -20.04
N ILE A 32 2.31 4.49 -18.93
CA ILE A 32 1.37 5.33 -18.16
C ILE A 32 0.81 6.44 -19.06
N ARG A 33 1.67 7.16 -19.78
CA ARG A 33 1.24 8.24 -20.67
C ARG A 33 0.35 7.73 -21.80
N LYS A 34 0.62 6.54 -22.33
CA LYS A 34 -0.24 5.91 -23.33
C LYS A 34 -1.62 5.60 -22.74
N GLU A 35 -1.69 4.91 -21.60
CA GLU A 35 -2.95 4.60 -20.92
C GLU A 35 -3.76 5.87 -20.66
N TYR A 36 -3.14 6.92 -20.11
CA TYR A 36 -3.79 8.19 -19.87
C TYR A 36 -4.39 8.82 -21.14
N ARG A 37 -3.65 8.81 -22.25
CA ARG A 37 -4.16 9.32 -23.54
C ARG A 37 -5.33 8.50 -24.07
N ASP A 38 -5.28 7.18 -23.92
CA ASP A 38 -6.34 6.28 -24.36
C ASP A 38 -7.63 6.50 -23.53
N VAL A 39 -7.51 6.75 -22.22
CA VAL A 39 -8.65 7.09 -21.36
C VAL A 39 -9.24 8.45 -21.71
N ILE A 40 -8.40 9.47 -21.92
CA ILE A 40 -8.88 10.81 -22.29
C ILE A 40 -9.52 10.84 -23.67
N SER A 41 -9.00 10.10 -24.65
CA SER A 41 -9.62 10.05 -25.98
C SER A 41 -11.03 9.45 -25.93
N LYS A 42 -11.28 8.55 -24.98
CA LYS A 42 -12.58 7.92 -24.74
C LYS A 42 -13.55 8.79 -23.93
N HIS A 43 -13.06 9.44 -22.86
CA HIS A 43 -13.91 10.12 -21.86
C HIS A 43 -13.83 11.65 -21.87
N GLY A 44 -12.90 12.24 -22.64
CA GLY A 44 -12.60 13.67 -22.67
C GLY A 44 -11.84 14.20 -21.45
N SER A 45 -12.01 13.58 -20.27
CA SER A 45 -11.27 13.90 -19.04
C SER A 45 -11.21 12.70 -18.10
N ILE A 46 -10.40 12.81 -17.04
CA ILE A 46 -10.32 11.83 -15.94
C ILE A 46 -11.15 12.22 -14.71
N SER A 47 -11.97 13.26 -14.82
CA SER A 47 -12.70 13.84 -13.66
C SER A 47 -13.85 12.96 -13.16
N THR A 48 -14.26 11.97 -13.95
CA THR A 48 -15.30 11.01 -13.56
C THR A 48 -14.69 9.75 -12.94
N TRP A 49 -15.48 9.06 -12.13
CA TRP A 49 -15.07 7.78 -11.53
C TRP A 49 -14.83 6.72 -12.61
N GLU A 50 -15.71 6.68 -13.61
CA GLU A 50 -15.63 5.74 -14.73
C GLU A 50 -14.30 5.90 -15.47
N ALA A 51 -13.92 7.13 -15.82
CA ALA A 51 -12.67 7.41 -16.52
C ALA A 51 -11.44 7.10 -15.66
N SER A 52 -11.41 7.56 -14.40
CA SER A 52 -10.27 7.33 -13.51
C SER A 52 -10.08 5.85 -13.17
N SER A 53 -11.16 5.07 -13.06
CA SER A 53 -11.11 3.62 -12.81
C SER A 53 -10.49 2.81 -13.96
N GLU A 54 -10.42 3.36 -15.17
CA GLU A 54 -9.77 2.73 -16.33
C GLU A 54 -8.24 2.88 -16.34
N LEU A 55 -7.66 3.70 -15.46
CA LEU A 55 -6.20 3.87 -15.29
C LEU A 55 -5.56 2.70 -14.51
N LYS A 56 -5.81 1.47 -14.96
CA LYS A 56 -5.47 0.23 -14.25
C LYS A 56 -3.96 0.04 -14.12
N TYR A 57 -3.21 0.31 -15.18
CA TYR A 57 -1.75 0.20 -15.16
C TYR A 57 -1.13 1.27 -14.27
N THR A 58 -1.60 2.50 -14.36
CA THR A 58 -1.17 3.59 -13.47
C THR A 58 -1.44 3.24 -12.00
N THR A 59 -2.62 2.70 -11.70
CA THR A 59 -2.97 2.21 -10.36
C THR A 59 -2.05 1.07 -9.91
N ALA A 60 -1.76 0.12 -10.79
CA ALA A 60 -0.84 -0.98 -10.51
C ALA A 60 0.59 -0.49 -10.23
N VAL A 61 1.07 0.54 -10.93
CA VAL A 61 2.39 1.15 -10.67
C VAL A 61 2.43 1.79 -9.27
N ILE A 62 1.37 2.49 -8.86
CA ILE A 62 1.27 3.07 -7.51
C ILE A 62 1.28 1.95 -6.45
N GLN A 63 0.46 0.92 -6.65
CA GLN A 63 0.36 -0.22 -5.72
C GLN A 63 1.69 -0.98 -5.60
N GLU A 64 2.37 -1.24 -6.72
CA GLU A 64 3.65 -1.95 -6.71
C GLU A 64 4.76 -1.10 -6.08
N THR A 65 4.76 0.21 -6.33
CA THR A 65 5.68 1.13 -5.66
C THR A 65 5.49 1.07 -4.15
N MET A 66 4.25 1.06 -3.65
CA MET A 66 3.93 0.97 -2.23
C MET A 66 4.26 -0.41 -1.63
N ARG A 67 4.12 -1.50 -2.41
CA ARG A 67 4.54 -2.85 -2.01
C ARG A 67 6.06 -2.94 -1.85
N LEU A 68 6.81 -2.22 -2.68
CA LEU A 68 8.28 -2.19 -2.60
C LEU A 68 8.77 -1.20 -1.54
N ASN A 69 8.17 -0.02 -1.46
CA ASN A 69 8.64 1.11 -0.65
C ASN A 69 7.66 1.43 0.47
N HIS A 70 7.79 0.69 1.56
CA HIS A 70 6.95 0.84 2.74
C HIS A 70 7.19 2.18 3.43
N LEU A 71 6.11 2.93 3.67
CA LEU A 71 6.14 4.12 4.52
C LEU A 71 6.23 3.76 6.01
N PHE A 72 5.59 2.65 6.39
CA PHE A 72 5.63 2.09 7.73
C PHE A 72 5.93 0.59 7.63
N PHE A 73 6.93 0.12 8.38
CA PHE A 73 7.33 -1.28 8.36
C PHE A 73 6.34 -2.18 9.10
N ASN A 74 5.83 -1.69 10.22
CA ASN A 74 4.90 -2.39 11.08
C ASN A 74 3.53 -1.71 11.05
N LEU A 75 2.47 -2.50 11.16
CA LEU A 75 1.17 -1.98 11.54
C LEU A 75 1.22 -1.45 12.98
N ASN A 76 0.27 -0.59 13.32
CA ASN A 76 0.15 -0.06 14.68
C ASN A 76 0.09 -1.22 15.69
N PRO A 77 0.96 -1.22 16.72
CA PRO A 77 0.99 -2.30 17.69
C PRO A 77 -0.35 -2.43 18.42
N ARG A 78 -0.62 -3.63 18.90
CA ARG A 78 -1.76 -3.94 19.76
C ARG A 78 -1.24 -4.58 21.04
N PHE A 79 -1.90 -4.32 22.16
CA PHE A 79 -1.54 -4.89 23.45
C PHE A 79 -2.65 -5.81 23.93
N ALA A 80 -2.29 -6.98 24.44
CA ALA A 80 -3.23 -7.85 25.12
C ALA A 80 -3.76 -7.14 26.38
N VAL A 81 -5.06 -6.86 26.43
CA VAL A 81 -5.66 -6.17 27.60
C VAL A 81 -5.81 -7.11 28.79
N LYS A 82 -5.89 -8.42 28.54
CA LYS A 82 -5.99 -9.51 29.52
C LYS A 82 -5.28 -10.74 28.96
N ASP A 83 -5.05 -11.72 29.82
CA ASP A 83 -4.59 -13.04 29.42
C ASP A 83 -5.57 -13.66 28.41
N ASP A 84 -5.02 -14.21 27.33
CA ASP A 84 -5.79 -14.84 26.26
C ASP A 84 -5.02 -16.01 25.64
N THR A 85 -5.65 -16.73 24.73
CA THR A 85 -5.05 -17.83 23.99
C THR A 85 -5.32 -17.67 22.50
N PHE A 86 -4.26 -17.60 21.71
CA PHE A 86 -4.36 -17.39 20.27
C PHE A 86 -4.29 -18.74 19.53
N PRO A 87 -5.27 -19.07 18.67
CA PRO A 87 -5.26 -20.30 17.88
C PRO A 87 -4.30 -20.21 16.69
N MET A 88 -3.48 -21.24 16.51
CA MET A 88 -2.57 -21.39 15.37
C MET A 88 -3.25 -22.16 14.22
N LEU A 89 -2.70 -22.05 13.01
CA LEU A 89 -3.22 -22.73 11.82
C LEU A 89 -3.06 -24.26 11.88
N ASP A 90 -2.13 -24.77 12.67
CA ASP A 90 -1.89 -26.21 12.87
C ASP A 90 -2.81 -26.83 13.94
N GLY A 91 -3.76 -26.06 14.48
CA GLY A 91 -4.67 -26.48 15.54
C GLY A 91 -4.08 -26.37 16.95
N SER A 92 -2.81 -25.99 17.10
CA SER A 92 -2.24 -25.66 18.40
C SER A 92 -2.69 -24.27 18.86
N SER A 93 -2.34 -23.90 20.09
CA SER A 93 -2.61 -22.57 20.61
C SER A 93 -1.43 -22.03 21.41
N VAL A 94 -1.33 -20.70 21.44
CA VAL A 94 -0.29 -19.98 22.17
C VAL A 94 -0.95 -19.16 23.26
N PHE A 95 -0.53 -19.35 24.51
CA PHE A 95 -0.97 -18.51 25.62
C PHE A 95 -0.31 -17.13 25.53
N ILE A 96 -1.11 -16.09 25.77
CA ILE A 96 -0.70 -14.70 25.62
C ILE A 96 -1.04 -13.96 26.91
N PRO A 97 -0.03 -13.64 27.74
CA PRO A 97 -0.24 -12.84 28.94
C PRO A 97 -0.75 -11.42 28.62
N ALA A 98 -1.51 -10.85 29.55
CA ALA A 98 -1.86 -9.44 29.52
C ALA A 98 -0.59 -8.56 29.42
N GLY A 99 -0.68 -7.49 28.64
CA GLY A 99 0.44 -6.59 28.35
C GLY A 99 1.34 -7.05 27.19
N THR A 100 1.13 -8.24 26.62
CA THR A 100 1.91 -8.68 25.44
C THR A 100 1.66 -7.75 24.24
N GLU A 101 2.74 -7.29 23.61
CA GLU A 101 2.70 -6.49 22.39
C GLU A 101 2.63 -7.38 21.15
N PHE A 102 1.72 -7.05 20.24
CA PHE A 102 1.58 -7.64 18.93
C PHE A 102 1.96 -6.65 17.85
N VAL A 103 2.91 -7.06 17.02
CA VAL A 103 3.41 -6.26 15.91
C VAL A 103 3.30 -7.09 14.63
N VAL A 104 2.61 -6.54 13.63
CA VAL A 104 2.53 -7.15 12.30
C VAL A 104 3.49 -6.41 11.37
N ASN A 105 4.52 -7.11 10.89
CA ASN A 105 5.47 -6.56 9.93
C ASN A 105 4.91 -6.66 8.51
N ALA A 106 4.17 -5.63 8.10
CA ALA A 106 3.59 -5.53 6.76
C ALA A 106 4.67 -5.51 5.66
N ALA A 107 5.82 -4.89 5.94
CA ALA A 107 6.91 -4.80 4.97
C ALA A 107 7.53 -6.16 4.64
N ALA A 108 7.68 -7.03 5.64
CA ALA A 108 8.14 -8.38 5.45
C ALA A 108 7.12 -9.19 4.63
N LEU A 109 5.83 -9.08 4.94
CA LEU A 109 4.77 -9.76 4.20
C LEU A 109 4.73 -9.36 2.73
N HIS A 110 4.79 -8.07 2.43
CA HIS A 110 4.78 -7.57 1.05
C HIS A 110 5.98 -8.01 0.21
N ARG A 111 7.11 -8.36 0.81
CA ARG A 111 8.32 -8.81 0.11
C ARG A 111 8.57 -10.31 0.24
N HIS A 112 7.70 -11.03 0.92
CA HIS A 112 7.89 -12.44 1.19
C HIS A 112 7.66 -13.25 -0.10
N PRO A 113 8.61 -14.07 -0.61
CA PRO A 113 8.52 -14.67 -1.95
C PRO A 113 7.35 -15.65 -2.18
N LYS A 114 6.68 -16.09 -1.10
CA LYS A 114 5.46 -16.90 -1.15
C LYS A 114 4.19 -16.09 -1.48
N TYR A 115 4.22 -14.78 -1.29
CA TYR A 115 3.07 -13.87 -1.41
C TYR A 115 3.40 -12.71 -2.36
#